data_AF-A0A938B314-F1
#
_entry.id   AF-A0A938B314-F1
#
_cell.length_a   1.000
_cell.length_b   1.000
_cell.length_c   1.000
_cell.angle_alpha   90.00
_cell.angle_beta   90.00
_cell.angle_gamma   90.00
#
_symmetry.space_group_name_H-M   'P 1'
#
loop_
_entity.id
_entity.type
_entity.pdbx_description
1 polymer ?
#
loop_
_entity_poly.entity_id
_entity_poly.type
_entity_poly.pdbx_seq_one_letter_code
_entity_poly.pdbx_strand_id
1 'polypeptide(L)'
;MAGPQRIVSLWPSATDILCALGLEHCLVGLSHVCDTPPGMPELPRVTLPLPQALPAAPLLPDALASLSMYPLDLARLQALQPDLIVTQDQTAVSGVSGAALLEATRRSLGAPVDVVSLQPALLQDIWDDIYRVGVATGTKPQAMTLL
;
A
#
# COMPACT_ATOMS: atom_id res chain seq x y z
N MET A 1 -12.47 0.55 -17.63
CA MET A 1 -12.67 1.31 -16.38
C MET A 1 -11.43 2.12 -16.14
N ALA A 2 -11.55 3.37 -15.68
CA ALA A 2 -10.38 4.16 -15.31
C ALA A 2 -9.67 3.49 -14.12
N GLY A 3 -8.35 3.47 -14.13
CA GLY A 3 -7.56 2.97 -13.00
C GLY A 3 -7.73 3.84 -11.74
N PRO A 4 -7.29 3.35 -10.57
CA PRO A 4 -7.24 4.11 -9.33
C PRO A 4 -6.51 5.44 -9.51
N GLN A 5 -7.00 6.47 -8.82
CA GLN A 5 -6.51 7.85 -8.93
C GLN A 5 -5.88 8.34 -7.61
N ARG A 6 -6.08 7.62 -6.50
CA ARG A 6 -5.62 8.00 -5.16
C ARG A 6 -4.95 6.81 -4.49
N ILE A 7 -3.68 6.65 -4.78
CA ILE A 7 -2.89 5.48 -4.36
C ILE A 7 -2.10 5.83 -3.10
N VAL A 8 -2.15 4.93 -2.11
CA VAL A 8 -1.24 4.93 -0.97
C VAL A 8 -0.25 3.79 -1.11
N SER A 9 1.04 4.10 -0.99
CA SER A 9 2.11 3.09 -1.01
C SER A 9 2.69 2.91 0.38
N LEU A 10 2.61 1.69 0.91
CA LEU A 10 3.07 1.36 2.26
C LEU A 10 4.50 0.78 2.28
N TRP A 11 5.18 0.70 1.13
CA TRP A 11 6.54 0.17 1.04
C TRP A 11 7.41 0.77 -0.08
N PRO A 12 8.76 0.80 0.07
CA PRO A 12 9.67 1.32 -0.95
C PRO A 12 9.49 0.63 -2.30
N SER A 13 9.53 -0.71 -2.34
CA SER A 13 9.36 -1.47 -3.59
C SER A 13 7.99 -1.23 -4.25
N ALA A 14 6.92 -1.08 -3.45
CA ALA A 14 5.61 -0.69 -3.97
C ALA A 14 5.65 0.70 -4.60
N THR A 15 6.36 1.65 -3.99
CA THR A 15 6.55 3.01 -4.52
C THR A 15 7.33 2.97 -5.82
N ASP A 16 8.40 2.18 -5.89
CA ASP A 16 9.23 2.01 -7.09
C ASP A 16 8.42 1.41 -8.25
N ILE A 17 7.62 0.38 -8.00
CA ILE A 17 6.74 -0.23 -9.02
C ILE A 17 5.74 0.82 -9.53
N LEU A 18 5.08 1.57 -8.64
CA LEU A 18 4.12 2.59 -9.04
C LEU A 18 4.76 3.69 -9.90
N CYS A 19 5.97 4.13 -9.56
CA CYS A 19 6.72 5.10 -10.36
C CYS A 19 7.13 4.51 -11.72
N ALA A 20 7.60 3.26 -11.76
CA ALA A 20 7.95 2.60 -13.01
C ALA A 20 6.74 2.42 -13.96
N LEU A 21 5.53 2.35 -13.40
CA LEU A 21 4.27 2.30 -14.16
C LEU A 21 3.73 3.69 -14.55
N GLY A 22 4.43 4.78 -14.16
CA GLY A 22 4.03 6.17 -14.44
C GLY A 22 2.89 6.69 -13.57
N LEU A 23 2.73 6.13 -12.37
CA LEU A 23 1.62 6.42 -11.44
C LEU A 23 2.04 7.32 -10.28
N GLU A 24 3.21 7.94 -10.32
CA GLU A 24 3.69 8.84 -9.27
C GLU A 24 2.67 9.95 -8.96
N HIS A 25 2.03 10.50 -10.00
CA HIS A 25 1.01 11.53 -9.88
C HIS A 25 -0.30 11.08 -9.20
N CYS A 26 -0.52 9.76 -9.07
CA CYS A 26 -1.64 9.20 -8.33
C CYS A 26 -1.32 8.96 -6.85
N LEU A 27 -0.05 9.12 -6.42
CA LEU A 27 0.34 8.91 -5.03
C LEU A 27 -0.18 10.04 -4.14
N VAL A 28 -1.01 9.69 -3.16
CA VAL A 28 -1.58 10.64 -2.18
C VAL A 28 -1.03 10.45 -0.78
N GLY A 29 -0.32 9.35 -0.52
CA GLY A 29 0.30 9.09 0.78
C GLY A 29 1.31 7.95 0.70
N LEU A 30 2.30 8.02 1.59
CA LEU A 30 3.44 7.10 1.62
C LEU A 30 3.69 6.58 3.04
N SER A 31 4.30 5.42 3.19
CA SER A 31 4.92 5.05 4.48
C SER A 31 6.04 6.04 4.84
N HIS A 32 6.32 6.22 6.13
CA HIS A 32 7.40 7.09 6.63
C HIS A 32 8.80 6.64 6.20
N VAL A 33 8.93 5.39 5.77
CA VAL A 33 10.19 4.78 5.27
C VAL A 33 10.36 4.89 3.76
N CYS A 34 9.34 5.35 3.03
CA CYS A 34 9.43 5.55 1.59
C CYS A 34 9.92 6.96 1.29
N ASP A 35 10.79 7.12 0.31
CA ASP A 35 11.11 8.44 -0.22
C ASP A 35 9.98 8.97 -1.11
N THR A 36 9.85 10.29 -1.19
CA THR A 36 8.97 10.90 -2.19
C THR A 36 9.62 10.79 -3.57
N PRO A 37 8.89 10.37 -4.62
CA PRO A 37 9.44 10.30 -5.97
C PRO A 37 10.04 11.63 -6.42
N PRO A 38 11.18 11.63 -7.13
CA PRO A 38 11.81 12.87 -7.61
C PRO A 38 10.85 13.72 -8.44
N GLY A 39 10.81 15.02 -8.17
CA GLY A 39 9.96 15.96 -8.90
C GLY A 39 8.51 16.07 -8.39
N MET A 40 8.14 15.32 -7.35
CA MET A 40 6.85 15.47 -6.67
C MET A 40 6.94 16.35 -5.42
N PRO A 41 5.86 17.07 -5.06
CA PRO A 41 5.75 17.67 -3.74
C PRO A 41 5.82 16.60 -2.64
N GLU A 42 6.21 17.00 -1.44
CA GLU A 42 6.23 16.12 -0.29
C GLU A 42 4.83 15.51 -0.04
N LEU A 43 4.79 14.18 0.08
CA LEU A 43 3.56 13.43 0.27
C LEU A 43 3.34 13.11 1.76
N PRO A 44 2.08 13.16 2.24
CA PRO A 44 1.76 12.81 3.62
C PRO A 44 2.21 11.40 4.02
N ARG A 45 2.84 11.27 5.19
CA ARG A 45 3.27 9.98 5.74
C ARG A 45 2.15 9.28 6.51
N VAL A 46 1.69 8.13 6.06
CA VAL A 46 0.53 7.43 6.64
C VAL A 46 0.89 6.31 7.63
N THR A 47 2.18 6.12 7.89
CA THR A 47 2.69 5.27 8.96
C THR A 47 3.52 6.08 9.93
N LEU A 48 3.64 5.59 11.16
CA LEU A 48 4.45 6.17 12.22
C LEU A 48 5.64 5.27 12.52
N PRO A 49 6.80 5.82 12.92
CA PRO A 49 7.89 5.01 13.45
C PRO A 49 7.43 4.19 14.66
N LEU A 50 8.04 3.02 14.88
CA LEU A 50 7.79 2.26 16.10
C LEU A 50 8.24 3.09 17.32
N PRO A 51 7.43 3.16 18.40
CA PRO A 51 7.85 3.84 19.62
C PRO A 51 9.09 3.19 20.22
N GLN A 52 10.04 3.99 20.73
CA GLN A 52 11.24 3.46 21.42
C GLN A 52 10.89 2.67 22.69
N ALA A 53 9.75 2.95 23.30
CA ALA A 53 9.15 2.18 24.37
C ALA A 53 7.68 1.96 24.00
N LEU A 54 7.23 0.71 23.88
CA LEU A 54 5.85 0.35 23.54
C LEU A 54 4.89 0.93 24.60
N PRO A 55 4.14 2.03 24.36
CA PRO A 55 2.93 2.24 25.11
C PRO A 55 1.90 1.24 24.56
N ALA A 56 0.88 0.91 25.34
CA ALA A 56 -0.29 0.22 24.83
C ALA A 56 -1.03 1.15 23.85
N ALA A 57 -0.55 1.25 22.61
CA ALA A 57 -1.32 1.83 21.53
C ALA A 57 -2.59 0.98 21.40
N PRO A 58 -3.77 1.58 21.12
CA PRO A 58 -4.94 0.78 20.79
C PRO A 58 -4.55 -0.13 19.64
N LEU A 59 -4.66 -1.44 19.87
CA LEU A 59 -4.42 -2.43 18.83
C LEU A 59 -5.34 -2.09 17.67
N LEU A 60 -4.77 -1.89 16.49
CA LEU A 60 -5.56 -1.93 15.27
C LEU A 60 -6.33 -3.27 15.27
N PRO A 61 -7.53 -3.34 14.66
CA PRO A 61 -8.14 -4.63 14.38
C PRO A 61 -7.08 -5.55 13.77
N ASP A 62 -6.98 -6.81 14.23
CA ASP A 62 -5.88 -7.71 13.85
C ASP A 62 -5.62 -7.73 12.33
N ALA A 63 -6.70 -7.63 11.54
CA ALA A 63 -6.62 -7.52 10.10
C ALA A 63 -5.94 -6.24 9.58
N LEU A 64 -6.23 -5.05 10.14
CA LEU A 64 -5.56 -3.82 9.73
C LEU A 64 -4.07 -3.81 10.09
N ALA A 65 -3.67 -4.51 11.15
CA ALA A 65 -2.26 -4.67 11.49
C ALA A 65 -1.50 -5.43 10.39
N SER A 66 -2.18 -6.22 9.55
CA SER A 66 -1.57 -6.90 8.40
C SER A 66 -1.27 -5.96 7.22
N LEU A 67 -1.76 -4.71 7.20
CA LEU A 67 -1.46 -3.74 6.13
C LEU A 67 -0.05 -3.16 6.22
N SER A 68 0.57 -3.14 7.39
CA SER A 68 1.91 -2.55 7.55
C SER A 68 2.59 -3.09 8.80
N MET A 69 3.91 -3.26 8.74
CA MET A 69 4.71 -3.54 9.94
C MET A 69 4.78 -2.36 10.91
N TYR A 70 4.36 -1.17 10.48
CA TYR A 70 4.41 0.06 11.23
C TYR A 70 2.99 0.51 11.62
N PRO A 71 2.83 1.20 12.78
CA PRO A 71 1.55 1.78 13.15
C PRO A 71 1.00 2.70 12.04
N LEU A 72 -0.26 2.50 11.68
CA LEU A 72 -0.95 3.33 10.68
C LEU A 72 -1.53 4.60 11.34
N ASP A 73 -1.33 5.76 10.71
CA ASP A 73 -2.09 6.97 11.01
C ASP A 73 -3.44 6.87 10.29
N LEU A 74 -4.40 6.17 10.92
CA LEU A 74 -5.73 5.93 10.35
C LEU A 74 -6.48 7.22 10.03
N ALA A 75 -6.35 8.26 10.87
CA ALA A 75 -7.01 9.53 10.64
C ALA A 75 -6.51 10.19 9.35
N ARG A 76 -5.20 10.16 9.12
CA ARG A 76 -4.61 10.64 7.87
C ARG A 76 -4.98 9.77 6.68
N LEU A 77 -4.96 8.44 6.85
CA LEU A 77 -5.34 7.51 5.78
C LEU A 77 -6.81 7.72 5.36
N GLN A 78 -7.71 7.94 6.31
CA GLN A 78 -9.11 8.31 6.06
C GLN A 78 -9.23 9.65 5.33
N ALA A 79 -8.51 10.68 5.78
CA ALA A 79 -8.53 12.01 5.18
C ALA A 79 -8.01 12.01 3.72
N LEU A 80 -7.09 11.10 3.40
CA LEU A 80 -6.57 10.94 2.05
C LEU A 80 -7.52 10.22 1.10
N GLN A 81 -8.54 9.51 1.59
CA GLN A 81 -9.52 8.79 0.76
C GLN A 81 -8.86 7.97 -0.38
N PRO A 82 -7.93 7.05 -0.08
CA PRO A 82 -7.32 6.24 -1.11
C PRO A 82 -8.35 5.29 -1.75
N ASP A 83 -8.24 5.09 -3.05
CA ASP A 83 -9.00 4.06 -3.78
C ASP A 83 -8.17 2.79 -4.00
N LEU A 84 -6.85 2.86 -3.84
CA LEU A 84 -5.94 1.72 -3.80
C LEU A 84 -4.87 1.89 -2.72
N ILE A 85 -4.63 0.83 -1.96
CA ILE A 85 -3.46 0.69 -1.08
C ILE A 85 -2.58 -0.42 -1.65
N VAL A 86 -1.32 -0.09 -1.94
CA VAL A 86 -0.29 -1.09 -2.25
C VAL A 86 0.56 -1.30 -1.01
N THR A 87 0.60 -2.54 -0.55
CA THR A 87 1.39 -2.96 0.61
C THR A 87 2.19 -4.21 0.30
N GLN A 88 2.99 -4.70 1.23
CA GLN A 88 3.55 -6.04 1.17
C GLN A 88 2.86 -6.94 2.16
N ASP A 89 2.69 -8.19 1.74
CA ASP A 89 2.04 -9.21 2.51
C ASP A 89 2.78 -9.53 3.80
N GLN A 90 2.08 -9.30 4.92
CA GLN A 90 2.45 -9.75 6.26
C GLN A 90 1.47 -10.83 6.77
N THR A 91 0.61 -11.37 5.90
CA THR A 91 -0.44 -12.34 6.25
C THR A 91 0.11 -13.70 6.65
N ALA A 92 1.27 -14.11 6.14
CA ALA A 92 1.97 -15.31 6.61
C ALA A 92 2.32 -15.23 8.11
N VAL A 93 2.47 -14.02 8.66
CA VAL A 93 2.79 -13.77 10.08
C VAL A 93 1.52 -13.55 10.91
N SER A 94 0.41 -13.09 10.30
CA SER A 94 -0.82 -12.69 11.01
C SER A 94 -2.01 -13.65 10.84
N GLY A 95 -1.96 -14.60 9.89
CA GLY A 95 -3.03 -15.59 9.68
C GLY A 95 -4.34 -15.03 9.10
N VAL A 96 -4.35 -13.76 8.68
CA VAL A 96 -5.54 -13.07 8.16
C VAL A 96 -5.66 -13.28 6.65
N SER A 97 -6.83 -13.67 6.16
CA SER A 97 -7.06 -13.81 4.72
C SER A 97 -7.14 -12.44 4.03
N GLY A 98 -6.71 -12.35 2.76
CA GLY A 98 -6.78 -11.10 1.99
C GLY A 98 -8.20 -10.50 1.90
N ALA A 99 -9.24 -11.33 1.91
CA ALA A 99 -10.63 -10.86 1.96
C ALA A 99 -10.98 -10.19 3.31
N ALA A 100 -10.53 -10.76 4.43
CA ALA A 100 -10.73 -10.17 5.74
C ALA A 100 -9.93 -8.86 5.90
N LEU A 101 -8.71 -8.80 5.35
CA LEU A 101 -7.89 -7.60 5.27
C LEU A 101 -8.60 -6.47 4.51
N LEU A 102 -9.07 -6.77 3.29
CA LEU A 102 -9.78 -5.82 2.44
C LEU A 102 -11.03 -5.28 3.14
N GLU A 103 -11.82 -6.16 3.74
CA GLU A 103 -13.06 -5.80 4.41
C GLU A 103 -12.81 -4.97 5.68
N ALA A 104 -11.80 -5.31 6.47
CA ALA A 104 -11.38 -4.50 7.61
C ALA A 104 -10.90 -3.12 7.16
N THR A 105 -10.13 -3.05 6.07
CA THR A 105 -9.63 -1.79 5.51
C THR A 105 -10.78 -0.89 5.07
N ARG A 106 -11.72 -1.42 4.28
CA ARG A 106 -12.91 -0.69 3.83
C ARG A 106 -13.75 -0.19 5.01
N ARG A 107 -13.99 -1.04 6.01
CA ARG A 107 -14.74 -0.67 7.21
C ARG A 107 -14.08 0.45 7.98
N SER A 108 -12.76 0.37 8.17
CA SER A 108 -12.01 1.37 8.91
C SER A 108 -11.85 2.68 8.17
N LEU A 109 -11.77 2.67 6.83
CA LEU A 109 -11.73 3.90 6.04
C LEU A 109 -13.12 4.50 5.78
N GLY A 110 -14.19 3.72 5.90
CA GLY A 110 -15.54 4.15 5.57
C GLY A 110 -15.71 4.46 4.07
N ALA A 111 -14.86 3.88 3.21
CA ALA A 111 -14.78 4.18 1.79
C ALA A 111 -14.43 2.92 0.96
N PRO A 112 -14.83 2.86 -0.32
CA PRO A 112 -14.37 1.81 -1.22
C PRO A 112 -12.87 1.99 -1.47
N VAL A 113 -12.10 0.98 -1.11
CA VAL A 113 -10.65 0.91 -1.33
C VAL A 113 -10.30 -0.53 -1.70
N ASP A 114 -9.38 -0.69 -2.64
CA ASP A 114 -8.77 -1.98 -2.95
C ASP A 114 -7.39 -2.09 -2.31
N VAL A 115 -6.94 -3.33 -2.07
CA VAL A 115 -5.64 -3.61 -1.47
C VAL A 115 -4.90 -4.58 -2.37
N VAL A 116 -3.69 -4.20 -2.78
CA VAL A 116 -2.73 -5.08 -3.45
C VAL A 116 -1.59 -5.35 -2.49
N SER A 117 -1.44 -6.61 -2.09
CA SER A 117 -0.33 -7.06 -1.24
C SER A 117 0.74 -7.71 -2.09
N LEU A 118 1.92 -7.12 -2.17
CA LEU A 118 3.12 -7.66 -2.82
C LEU A 118 3.64 -8.88 -2.04
N GLN A 119 4.08 -9.92 -2.74
CA GLN A 119 4.43 -11.22 -2.13
C GLN A 119 5.71 -11.83 -2.70
N PRO A 120 6.85 -11.12 -2.72
CA PRO A 120 8.04 -11.67 -3.34
C PRO A 120 8.78 -12.62 -2.39
N ALA A 121 8.91 -13.90 -2.76
CA ALA A 121 9.78 -14.87 -2.10
C ALA A 121 10.98 -15.27 -2.97
N LEU A 122 10.83 -15.11 -4.28
CA LEU A 122 11.79 -15.41 -5.32
C LEU A 122 11.80 -14.27 -6.35
N LEU A 123 12.80 -14.27 -7.22
CA LEU A 123 12.96 -13.21 -8.20
C LEU A 123 11.75 -13.11 -9.15
N GLN A 124 11.14 -14.24 -9.53
CA GLN A 124 9.97 -14.22 -10.41
C GLN A 124 8.74 -13.58 -9.81
N ASP A 125 8.62 -13.62 -8.48
CA ASP A 125 7.49 -13.04 -7.80
C ASP A 125 7.53 -11.49 -7.89
N ILE A 126 8.71 -10.90 -8.12
CA ILE A 126 8.83 -9.46 -8.40
C ILE A 126 8.15 -9.11 -9.73
N TRP A 127 8.32 -9.93 -10.76
CA TRP A 127 7.64 -9.75 -12.05
C TRP A 127 6.13 -9.97 -11.93
N ASP A 128 5.71 -10.97 -11.15
CA ASP A 128 4.30 -11.20 -10.84
C ASP A 128 3.69 -10.03 -10.05
N ASP A 129 4.44 -9.43 -9.14
CA ASP A 129 4.06 -8.23 -8.40
C ASP A 129 3.88 -7.01 -9.32
N ILE A 130 4.84 -6.75 -10.21
CA ILE A 130 4.74 -5.69 -11.23
C ILE A 130 3.50 -5.91 -12.10
N TYR A 131 3.28 -7.15 -12.55
CA TYR A 131 2.11 -7.50 -13.34
C TYR A 131 0.79 -7.27 -12.57
N ARG A 132 0.73 -7.72 -11.30
CA ARG A 132 -0.45 -7.57 -10.44
C ARG A 132 -0.80 -6.11 -10.19
N VAL A 133 0.20 -5.27 -9.89
CA VAL A 133 -0.01 -3.82 -9.74
C VAL A 133 -0.45 -3.22 -11.08
N GLY A 134 0.16 -3.61 -12.20
CA GLY A 134 -0.23 -3.16 -13.54
C GLY A 134 -1.69 -3.48 -13.88
N VAL A 135 -2.17 -4.67 -13.53
CA VAL A 135 -3.58 -5.06 -13.70
C VAL A 135 -4.49 -4.22 -12.81
N ALA A 136 -4.18 -4.11 -11.51
CA ALA A 136 -5.00 -3.36 -10.56
C ALA A 136 -5.08 -1.86 -10.90
N THR A 137 -4.03 -1.31 -11.51
CA THR A 137 -3.92 0.11 -11.83
C THR A 137 -4.36 0.46 -13.26
N GLY A 138 -4.70 -0.53 -14.08
CA GLY A 138 -5.01 -0.31 -15.50
C GLY A 138 -3.78 0.02 -16.36
N THR A 139 -2.56 -0.21 -15.87
CA THR A 139 -1.28 0.03 -16.55
C THR A 139 -0.59 -1.26 -16.99
N LYS A 140 -1.38 -2.31 -17.26
CA LYS A 140 -0.87 -3.61 -17.73
C LYS A 140 0.11 -3.49 -18.91
N PRO A 141 -0.12 -2.67 -19.95
CA PRO A 141 0.84 -2.51 -21.03
C PRO A 141 2.21 -2.02 -20.55
N GLN A 142 2.25 -1.06 -19.62
CA GLN A 142 3.48 -0.55 -19.02
C GLN A 142 4.16 -1.64 -18.20
N ALA A 143 3.40 -2.37 -17.38
CA ALA A 143 3.94 -3.48 -16.58
C ALA A 143 4.62 -4.54 -17.46
N MET A 144 4.03 -4.87 -18.61
CA MET A 144 4.61 -5.85 -19.53
C MET A 144 5.93 -5.40 -20.19
N THR A 145 6.28 -4.11 -20.18
CA THR A 145 7.59 -3.64 -20.67
C THR A 145 8.72 -3.82 -19.64
N LEU A 146 8.37 -4.14 -18.40
CA LEU A 146 9.29 -4.31 -17.27
C LEU A 146 9.54 -5.79 -16.94
N LEU A 147 8.91 -6.72 -17.67
CA LEU A 147 9.07 -8.17 -17.53
C LEU A 147 10.09 -8.70 -18.54
#